data_AF-A0AAD2GSU6-F1
#
_entry.id   AF-A0AAD2GSU6-F1
#
_cell.length_a   1.000
_cell.length_b   1.000
_cell.length_c   1.000
_cell.angle_alpha   90.00
_cell.angle_beta   90.00
_cell.angle_gamma   90.00
#
_symmetry.space_group_name_H-M   'P 1'
#
loop_
_entity.id
_entity.type
_entity.pdbx_description
1 polymer ?
#
loop_
_entity_poly.entity_id
_entity_poly.type
_entity_poly.pdbx_seq_one_letter_code
_entity_poly.pdbx_strand_id
1 'polypeptide(L)'
;MRFKLFSPTIVRTNLTKRMVSTASRHFRPGLVHSPATPEAGQKLRELLLRDTKEHHCFFNDLGFHNHLSHHLVAAYDMGATPALLQKIFDEEAKEQRPVGTNGDDLTEKNWTTKLGDRNAYGSYLSFFTDRIQNLGVQKTLEEFLMSPAANGNGASMFARFFSGALHPFLHVGVSIVYESAREADGALSSEWNLRKIAWLLKDWRCVL
;
A
#
# COMPACT_ATOMS: atom_id res chain seq x y z
N MET A 1 64.43 4.89 24.99
CA MET A 1 63.19 4.18 25.37
C MET A 1 62.15 4.43 24.30
N ARG A 2 61.77 3.41 23.52
CA ARG A 2 60.74 3.49 22.47
C ARG A 2 59.39 3.07 23.04
N PHE A 3 58.40 3.96 23.05
CA PHE A 3 57.00 3.60 23.34
C PHE A 3 56.39 2.97 22.08
N LYS A 4 55.99 1.69 22.16
CA LYS A 4 55.18 1.03 21.14
C LYS A 4 53.72 1.45 21.32
N LEU A 5 53.17 2.17 20.36
CA LEU A 5 51.73 2.42 20.23
C LEU A 5 51.04 1.11 19.83
N PHE A 6 50.09 0.65 20.65
CA PHE A 6 49.18 -0.44 20.30
C PHE A 6 48.14 0.08 19.30
N SER A 7 48.04 -0.56 18.12
CA SER A 7 46.87 -0.42 17.23
C SER A 7 45.72 -1.26 17.78
N PRO A 8 44.49 -0.73 17.88
CA PRO A 8 43.33 -1.56 18.18
C PRO A 8 42.85 -2.24 16.90
N THR A 9 43.01 -3.56 16.83
CA THR A 9 42.33 -4.41 15.87
C THR A 9 40.83 -4.33 16.14
N ILE A 10 40.07 -3.69 15.25
CA ILE A 10 38.61 -3.68 15.29
C ILE A 10 38.13 -5.11 15.00
N VAL A 11 37.76 -5.83 16.05
CA VAL A 11 36.99 -7.07 15.93
C VAL A 11 35.61 -6.68 15.41
N ARG A 12 35.35 -6.91 14.11
CA ARG A 12 33.99 -6.86 13.54
C ARG A 12 33.17 -7.97 14.21
N THR A 13 32.50 -7.64 15.29
CA THR A 13 31.52 -8.52 15.93
C THR A 13 30.28 -8.58 15.06
N ASN A 14 29.81 -9.80 14.78
CA ASN A 14 28.60 -10.13 14.02
C ASN A 14 27.29 -9.75 14.77
N LEU A 15 27.26 -8.60 15.45
CA LEU A 15 26.12 -8.16 16.27
C LEU A 15 24.98 -7.56 15.44
N THR A 16 25.27 -7.04 14.24
CA THR A 16 24.23 -6.44 13.37
C THR A 16 23.33 -7.48 12.72
N LYS A 17 23.81 -8.69 12.44
CA LYS A 17 22.97 -9.76 11.84
C LYS A 17 21.96 -10.34 12.83
N ARG A 18 22.22 -10.25 14.14
CA ARG A 18 21.37 -10.85 15.17
C ARG A 18 20.23 -9.93 15.63
N MET A 19 20.38 -8.61 15.56
CA MET A 19 19.31 -7.67 15.90
C MET A 19 18.23 -7.56 14.82
N VAL A 20 18.56 -7.79 13.55
CA VAL A 20 17.56 -7.86 12.46
C VAL A 20 16.76 -9.17 12.51
N SER A 21 17.33 -10.23 13.10
CA SER A 21 16.70 -11.55 13.23
C SER A 21 15.67 -11.65 14.38
N THR A 22 15.71 -10.76 15.37
CA THR A 22 14.79 -10.80 16.52
C THR A 22 13.58 -9.88 16.36
N ALA A 23 13.70 -8.80 15.59
CA ALA A 23 12.58 -7.90 15.28
C ALA A 23 11.52 -8.58 14.38
N SER A 24 11.96 -9.50 13.51
CA SER A 24 11.12 -10.28 12.60
C SER A 24 10.28 -11.38 13.27
N ARG A 25 10.48 -11.66 14.56
CA ARG A 25 9.70 -12.70 15.29
C ARG A 25 8.40 -12.22 15.92
N HIS A 26 8.16 -10.91 15.99
CA HIS A 26 7.02 -10.35 16.74
C HIS A 26 5.89 -9.81 15.86
N PHE A 27 6.07 -9.71 14.55
CA PHE A 27 4.97 -9.47 13.62
C PHE A 27 4.51 -10.81 13.05
N ARG A 28 3.51 -11.39 13.72
CA ARG A 28 2.74 -12.53 13.19
C ARG A 28 1.63 -11.97 12.28
N PRO A 29 1.37 -12.58 11.10
CA PRO A 29 0.16 -12.30 10.33
C PRO A 29 -1.08 -12.49 11.22
N GLY A 30 -2.03 -11.55 11.17
CA GLY A 30 -3.21 -11.53 12.04
C GLY A 30 -2.94 -10.79 13.34
N LEU A 31 -3.32 -9.50 13.41
CA LEU A 31 -3.18 -8.66 14.61
C LEU A 31 -3.93 -9.25 15.83
N VAL A 32 -4.85 -10.21 15.60
CA VAL A 32 -5.76 -10.78 16.61
C VAL A 32 -5.45 -12.25 16.97
N HIS A 33 -4.30 -12.82 16.60
CA HIS A 33 -3.93 -14.21 16.96
C HIS A 33 -4.90 -15.32 16.46
N SER A 34 -5.86 -15.01 15.60
CA SER A 34 -6.73 -16.02 14.97
C SER A 34 -5.92 -16.81 13.93
N PRO A 35 -6.07 -18.15 13.80
CA PRO A 35 -5.25 -18.94 12.89
C PRO A 35 -5.64 -18.68 11.43
N ALA A 36 -5.07 -17.63 10.85
CA ALA A 36 -5.08 -17.41 9.42
C ALA A 36 -4.29 -18.54 8.73
N THR A 37 -4.89 -19.16 7.70
CA THR A 37 -4.23 -20.23 6.94
C THR A 37 -3.53 -19.67 5.69
N PRO A 38 -2.49 -20.35 5.16
CA PRO A 38 -1.85 -19.96 3.90
C PRO A 38 -2.84 -19.81 2.73
N GLU A 39 -3.87 -20.67 2.68
CA GLU A 39 -4.93 -20.64 1.67
C GLU A 39 -5.81 -19.40 1.82
N ALA A 40 -6.20 -19.03 3.05
CA ALA A 40 -6.94 -17.80 3.32
C ALA A 40 -6.11 -16.58 2.91
N GLY A 41 -4.81 -16.59 3.20
CA GLY A 41 -3.89 -15.54 2.78
C GLY A 41 -3.79 -15.45 1.26
N GLN A 42 -3.74 -16.57 0.54
CA GLN A 42 -3.75 -16.58 -0.92
C GLN A 42 -5.04 -16.02 -1.50
N LYS A 43 -6.19 -16.43 -0.96
CA LYS A 43 -7.50 -15.94 -1.42
C LYS A 43 -7.65 -14.45 -1.13
N LEU A 44 -7.26 -13.97 0.04
CA LEU A 44 -7.26 -12.53 0.35
C LEU A 44 -6.46 -11.74 -0.70
N ARG A 45 -5.26 -12.18 -1.05
CA ARG A 45 -4.43 -11.52 -2.08
C ARG A 45 -5.10 -11.45 -3.44
N GLU A 46 -5.71 -12.54 -3.86
CA GLU A 46 -6.46 -12.62 -5.11
C GLU A 46 -7.58 -11.58 -5.13
N LEU A 47 -8.39 -11.53 -4.07
CA LEU A 47 -9.56 -10.66 -3.97
C LEU A 47 -9.17 -9.18 -3.88
N LEU A 48 -8.15 -8.83 -3.10
CA LEU A 48 -7.61 -7.47 -3.04
C LEU A 48 -7.09 -7.01 -4.41
N LEU A 49 -6.41 -7.90 -5.14
CA LEU A 49 -5.93 -7.61 -6.50
C LEU A 49 -7.08 -7.45 -7.50
N ARG A 50 -8.17 -8.20 -7.34
CA ARG A 50 -9.37 -8.01 -8.17
C ARG A 50 -10.04 -6.68 -7.88
N ASP A 51 -10.28 -6.36 -6.61
CA ASP A 51 -10.89 -5.10 -6.19
C ASP A 51 -10.10 -3.87 -6.67
N THR A 52 -8.77 -3.90 -6.60
CA THR A 52 -7.91 -2.81 -7.09
C THR A 52 -7.97 -2.57 -8.61
N LYS A 53 -8.32 -3.62 -9.39
CA LYS A 53 -8.44 -3.58 -10.86
C LYS A 53 -9.85 -3.25 -11.31
N GLU A 54 -10.84 -3.85 -10.64
CA GLU A 54 -12.24 -3.83 -11.05
C GLU A 54 -12.94 -2.59 -10.48
N HIS A 55 -12.59 -2.14 -9.27
CA HIS A 55 -13.36 -1.13 -8.55
C HIS A 55 -12.64 0.19 -8.29
N HIS A 56 -13.40 1.27 -8.41
CA HIS A 56 -13.00 2.62 -8.04
C HIS A 56 -12.78 2.73 -6.52
N CYS A 57 -12.00 3.72 -6.08
CA CYS A 57 -11.82 4.02 -4.65
C CYS A 57 -13.10 4.60 -3.99
N PHE A 58 -14.12 4.92 -4.78
CA PHE A 58 -15.45 5.34 -4.32
C PHE A 58 -16.47 4.33 -4.86
N PHE A 59 -17.45 3.94 -4.06
CA PHE A 59 -18.52 3.04 -4.54
C PHE A 59 -19.69 3.80 -5.18
N ASN A 60 -19.71 5.12 -5.09
CA ASN A 60 -20.70 5.98 -5.74
C ASN A 60 -20.15 7.37 -6.08
N ASP A 61 -20.97 8.16 -6.77
CA ASP A 61 -20.61 9.51 -7.23
C ASP A 61 -20.69 10.57 -6.13
N LEU A 62 -21.25 10.25 -4.97
CA LEU A 62 -21.29 11.14 -3.80
C LEU A 62 -19.92 11.26 -3.12
N GLY A 63 -19.01 10.32 -3.38
CA GLY A 63 -17.66 10.29 -2.82
C GLY A 63 -17.53 9.43 -1.56
N PHE A 64 -18.42 8.45 -1.38
CA PHE A 64 -18.27 7.46 -0.32
C PHE A 64 -17.26 6.38 -0.74
N HIS A 65 -16.30 6.10 0.15
CA HIS A 65 -15.14 5.27 -0.16
C HIS A 65 -15.51 3.78 -0.24
N ASN A 66 -14.88 3.07 -1.17
CA ASN A 66 -14.95 1.63 -1.27
C ASN A 66 -14.24 0.99 -0.06
N HIS A 67 -14.99 0.29 0.78
CA HIS A 67 -14.49 -0.33 2.01
C HIS A 67 -14.14 -1.82 1.87
N LEU A 68 -14.30 -2.40 0.69
CA LEU A 68 -14.16 -3.84 0.46
C LEU A 68 -12.80 -4.37 0.91
N SER A 69 -11.73 -3.63 0.61
CA SER A 69 -10.36 -3.98 1.04
C SER A 69 -10.20 -4.01 2.56
N HIS A 70 -10.81 -3.05 3.26
CA HIS A 70 -10.77 -2.98 4.72
C HIS A 70 -11.52 -4.15 5.34
N HIS A 71 -12.69 -4.48 4.82
CA HIS A 71 -13.46 -5.61 5.34
C HIS A 71 -12.76 -6.95 5.08
N LEU A 72 -12.19 -7.16 3.89
CA LEU A 72 -11.45 -8.38 3.59
C LEU A 72 -10.25 -8.58 4.51
N VAL A 73 -9.48 -7.52 4.77
CA VAL A 73 -8.33 -7.59 5.68
C VAL A 73 -8.79 -7.82 7.12
N ALA A 74 -9.82 -7.10 7.59
CA ALA A 74 -10.37 -7.31 8.93
C ALA A 74 -10.91 -8.73 9.12
N ALA A 75 -11.64 -9.26 8.14
CA ALA A 75 -12.17 -10.62 8.17
C ALA A 75 -11.04 -11.66 8.20
N TYR A 76 -10.01 -11.47 7.38
CA TYR A 76 -8.82 -12.32 7.39
C TYR A 76 -8.12 -12.30 8.76
N ASP A 77 -7.91 -11.12 9.35
CA ASP A 77 -7.30 -10.98 10.68
C ASP A 77 -8.13 -11.64 11.79
N MET A 78 -9.45 -11.73 11.59
CA MET A 78 -10.36 -12.47 12.46
C MET A 78 -10.39 -13.99 12.18
N GLY A 79 -9.65 -14.48 11.18
CA GLY A 79 -9.54 -15.90 10.84
C GLY A 79 -10.57 -16.38 9.81
N ALA A 80 -11.05 -15.50 8.93
CA ALA A 80 -11.96 -15.89 7.86
C ALA A 80 -11.35 -16.95 6.93
N THR A 81 -12.17 -17.94 6.56
CA THR A 81 -11.79 -18.97 5.58
C THR A 81 -11.77 -18.39 4.16
N PRO A 82 -11.10 -19.05 3.19
CA PRO A 82 -11.15 -18.64 1.79
C PRO A 82 -12.58 -18.48 1.25
N ALA A 83 -13.49 -19.37 1.65
CA ALA A 83 -14.89 -19.33 1.24
C ALA A 83 -15.63 -18.11 1.81
N LEU A 84 -15.36 -17.75 3.07
CA LEU A 84 -15.95 -16.55 3.67
C LEU A 84 -15.42 -15.28 3.02
N LEU A 85 -14.11 -15.20 2.75
CA LEU A 85 -13.51 -14.07 2.03
C LEU A 85 -14.12 -13.90 0.64
N GLN A 86 -14.30 -15.00 -0.10
CA GLN A 86 -14.96 -14.97 -1.40
C GLN A 86 -16.41 -14.47 -1.28
N LYS A 87 -17.16 -14.95 -0.30
CA LYS A 87 -18.54 -14.51 -0.05
C LYS A 87 -18.62 -13.01 0.26
N ILE A 88 -17.72 -12.50 1.10
CA ILE A 88 -17.63 -11.06 1.40
C ILE A 88 -17.38 -10.27 0.11
N PHE A 89 -16.43 -10.72 -0.71
CA PHE A 89 -16.13 -10.07 -1.99
C PHE A 89 -17.35 -10.07 -2.91
N ASP A 90 -17.98 -11.22 -3.11
CA ASP A 90 -19.08 -11.37 -4.07
C ASP A 90 -20.30 -10.53 -3.67
N GLU A 91 -20.57 -10.36 -2.37
CA GLU A 91 -21.65 -9.51 -1.89
C GLU A 91 -21.33 -8.01 -2.03
N GLU A 92 -20.17 -7.57 -1.56
CA GLU A 92 -19.84 -6.13 -1.58
C GLU A 92 -19.45 -5.59 -2.94
N ALA A 93 -18.91 -6.43 -3.83
CA ALA A 93 -18.59 -6.06 -5.21
C ALA A 93 -19.81 -5.55 -5.98
N LYS A 94 -21.03 -5.99 -5.63
CA LYS A 94 -22.28 -5.59 -6.29
C LYS A 94 -22.56 -4.10 -6.20
N GLU A 95 -22.09 -3.45 -5.14
CA GLU A 95 -22.30 -2.02 -4.89
C GLU A 95 -21.11 -1.17 -5.36
N GLN A 96 -20.01 -1.79 -5.80
CA GLN A 96 -18.81 -1.06 -6.18
C GLN A 96 -18.94 -0.45 -7.56
N ARG A 97 -18.49 0.79 -7.68
CA ARG A 97 -18.35 1.48 -8.96
C ARG A 97 -17.12 0.93 -9.71
N PRO A 98 -17.19 0.71 -11.03
CA PRO A 98 -16.03 0.28 -11.81
C PRO A 98 -14.94 1.37 -11.88
N VAL A 99 -13.67 0.94 -12.01
CA VAL A 99 -12.57 1.82 -12.44
C VAL A 99 -12.90 2.32 -13.85
N GLY A 100 -13.36 3.55 -13.99
CA GLY A 100 -13.65 4.15 -15.29
C GLY A 100 -12.43 4.18 -16.21
N THR A 101 -12.63 4.52 -17.49
CA THR A 101 -11.53 4.60 -18.46
C THR A 101 -10.60 5.77 -18.17
N ASN A 102 -9.30 5.56 -18.41
CA ASN A 102 -8.25 6.57 -18.23
C ASN A 102 -8.54 7.82 -19.07
N GLY A 103 -8.46 8.99 -18.44
CA GLY A 103 -8.56 10.29 -19.11
C GLY A 103 -7.21 10.76 -19.63
N ASP A 104 -6.99 12.08 -19.66
CA ASP A 104 -5.75 12.73 -20.11
C ASP A 104 -4.48 12.11 -19.50
N ASP A 105 -3.40 12.06 -20.29
CA ASP A 105 -2.09 11.61 -19.82
C ASP A 105 -1.47 12.61 -18.84
N LEU A 106 -1.33 12.18 -17.59
CA LEU A 106 -0.63 12.93 -16.56
C LEU A 106 0.86 12.63 -16.59
N THR A 107 1.63 13.67 -16.28
CA THR A 107 3.09 13.72 -16.28
C THR A 107 3.55 14.48 -15.04
N GLU A 108 4.84 14.39 -14.73
CA GLU A 108 5.46 15.15 -13.63
C GLU A 108 5.23 16.67 -13.73
N LYS A 109 4.94 17.20 -14.92
CA LYS A 109 4.74 18.63 -15.15
C LYS A 109 3.30 19.10 -14.94
N ASN A 110 2.31 18.22 -15.13
CA ASN A 110 0.89 18.60 -15.13
C ASN A 110 0.04 17.83 -14.10
N TRP A 111 0.61 16.89 -13.34
CA TRP A 111 -0.14 16.09 -12.37
C TRP A 111 -0.85 16.90 -11.29
N THR A 112 -0.48 18.16 -11.02
CA THR A 112 -1.19 19.01 -10.04
C THR A 112 -2.42 19.72 -10.63
N THR A 113 -2.63 19.67 -11.94
CA THR A 113 -3.66 20.49 -12.63
C THR A 113 -5.08 19.95 -12.48
N LYS A 114 -5.24 18.67 -12.12
CA LYS A 114 -6.53 17.97 -12.03
C LYS A 114 -6.85 17.53 -10.58
N LEU A 115 -6.14 18.07 -9.59
CA LEU A 115 -6.38 17.74 -8.19
C LEU A 115 -7.81 18.16 -7.81
N GLY A 116 -8.57 17.25 -7.22
CA GLY A 116 -9.98 17.40 -6.83
C GLY A 116 -10.98 17.01 -7.92
N ASP A 117 -10.51 16.74 -9.14
CA ASP A 117 -11.38 16.28 -10.22
C ASP A 117 -11.61 14.78 -10.13
N ARG A 118 -12.80 14.40 -9.67
CA ARG A 118 -13.22 12.99 -9.54
C ARG A 118 -13.17 12.23 -10.87
N ASN A 119 -13.25 12.92 -12.00
CA ASN A 119 -13.17 12.29 -13.33
C ASN A 119 -11.73 11.96 -13.73
N ALA A 120 -10.74 12.60 -13.11
CA ALA A 120 -9.32 12.36 -13.37
C ALA A 120 -8.78 11.11 -12.64
N TYR A 121 -9.61 10.38 -11.89
CA TYR A 121 -9.21 9.19 -11.13
C TYR A 121 -8.45 8.18 -11.99
N GLY A 122 -8.94 7.84 -13.19
CA GLY A 122 -8.28 6.89 -14.09
C GLY A 122 -6.89 7.36 -14.54
N SER A 123 -6.76 8.66 -14.85
CA SER A 123 -5.47 9.26 -15.22
C SER A 123 -4.47 9.21 -14.07
N TYR A 124 -4.90 9.56 -12.86
CA TYR A 124 -4.05 9.49 -11.68
C TYR A 124 -3.69 8.06 -11.29
N LEU A 125 -4.62 7.12 -11.46
CA LEU A 125 -4.36 5.71 -11.29
C LEU A 125 -3.22 5.26 -12.21
N SER A 126 -3.30 5.56 -13.50
CA SER A 126 -2.25 5.22 -14.46
C SER A 126 -0.91 5.88 -14.08
N PHE A 127 -0.93 7.19 -13.82
CA PHE A 127 0.27 7.97 -13.48
C PHE A 127 0.99 7.43 -12.25
N PHE A 128 0.29 7.32 -11.11
CA PHE A 128 0.94 6.85 -9.89
C PHE A 128 1.32 5.38 -9.97
N THR A 129 0.64 4.57 -10.80
CA THR A 129 1.06 3.19 -11.06
C THR A 129 2.43 3.17 -11.69
N ASP A 130 2.61 3.96 -12.73
CA ASP A 130 3.89 4.08 -13.41
C ASP A 130 4.98 4.66 -12.49
N ARG A 131 4.67 5.70 -11.70
CA ARG A 131 5.63 6.30 -10.74
C ARG A 131 6.13 5.28 -9.72
N ILE A 132 5.24 4.54 -9.10
CA ILE A 132 5.65 3.54 -8.12
C ILE A 132 6.41 2.40 -8.83
N GLN A 133 6.03 1.99 -10.05
CA GLN A 133 6.73 0.94 -10.79
C GLN A 133 8.18 1.31 -11.12
N ASN A 134 8.42 2.56 -11.45
CA ASN A 134 9.74 3.04 -11.85
C ASN A 134 10.60 3.54 -10.68
N LEU A 135 9.99 4.18 -9.68
CA LEU A 135 10.69 4.85 -8.58
C LEU A 135 10.65 4.06 -7.26
N GLY A 136 9.71 3.13 -7.12
CA GLY A 136 9.38 2.49 -5.86
C GLY A 136 8.47 3.36 -4.97
N VAL A 137 7.90 2.72 -3.94
CA VAL A 137 6.92 3.34 -3.03
C VAL A 137 7.49 4.53 -2.29
N GLN A 138 8.61 4.34 -1.60
CA GLN A 138 9.22 5.36 -0.75
C GLN A 138 9.50 6.64 -1.53
N LYS A 139 10.21 6.53 -2.65
CA LYS A 139 10.57 7.69 -3.47
C LYS A 139 9.33 8.37 -4.06
N THR A 140 8.31 7.61 -4.45
CA THR A 140 7.03 8.19 -4.91
C THR A 140 6.36 9.00 -3.81
N LEU A 141 6.33 8.52 -2.56
CA LEU A 141 5.77 9.27 -1.44
C LEU A 141 6.61 10.52 -1.13
N GLU A 142 7.93 10.40 -1.09
CA GLU A 142 8.81 11.55 -0.86
C GLU A 142 8.57 12.65 -1.91
N GLU A 143 8.44 12.28 -3.18
CA GLU A 143 8.31 13.20 -4.30
C GLU A 143 6.90 13.80 -4.44
N PHE A 144 5.85 12.98 -4.33
CA PHE A 144 4.47 13.38 -4.64
C PHE A 144 3.59 13.62 -3.41
N LEU A 145 4.04 13.26 -2.20
CA LEU A 145 3.33 13.53 -0.94
C LEU A 145 4.05 14.56 -0.08
N MET A 146 5.36 14.37 0.14
CA MET A 146 6.10 15.12 1.17
C MET A 146 6.88 16.31 0.62
N SER A 147 7.14 16.35 -0.69
CA SER A 147 7.98 17.40 -1.27
C SER A 147 7.36 18.80 -1.14
N PRO A 148 8.18 19.87 -1.12
CA PRO A 148 7.69 21.24 -1.20
C PRO A 148 6.87 21.49 -2.47
N ALA A 149 7.22 20.85 -3.60
CA ALA A 149 6.49 20.98 -4.86
C ALA A 149 5.07 20.37 -4.77
N ALA A 150 4.92 19.25 -4.07
CA ALA A 150 3.63 18.61 -3.82
C ALA A 150 2.75 19.37 -2.81
N ASN A 151 3.32 20.27 -2.01
CA ASN A 151 2.62 21.01 -0.97
C ASN A 151 2.54 22.52 -1.21
N GLY A 152 3.22 23.03 -2.24
CA GLY A 152 3.11 24.40 -2.72
C GLY A 152 1.98 24.60 -3.72
N ASN A 153 1.77 25.85 -4.12
CA ASN A 153 0.88 26.24 -5.22
C ASN A 153 -0.57 25.68 -5.14
N GLY A 154 -1.08 25.44 -3.92
CA GLY A 154 -2.44 24.93 -3.68
C GLY A 154 -2.62 23.43 -3.86
N ALA A 155 -1.57 22.66 -4.15
CA ALA A 155 -1.65 21.20 -4.26
C ALA A 155 -1.94 20.56 -2.90
N SER A 156 -1.20 20.96 -1.86
CA SER A 156 -1.41 20.56 -0.45
C SER A 156 -1.61 19.05 -0.26
N MET A 157 -0.80 18.24 -0.94
CA MET A 157 -0.95 16.78 -0.96
C MET A 157 -0.90 16.14 0.42
N PHE A 158 -0.09 16.67 1.34
CA PHE A 158 -0.04 16.17 2.70
C PHE A 158 -1.38 16.36 3.42
N ALA A 159 -2.02 17.52 3.30
CA ALA A 159 -3.33 17.75 3.90
C ALA A 159 -4.40 16.85 3.26
N ARG A 160 -4.36 16.68 1.93
CA ARG A 160 -5.26 15.80 1.20
C ARG A 160 -5.13 14.33 1.62
N PHE A 161 -3.92 13.89 1.96
CA PHE A 161 -3.66 12.52 2.41
C PHE A 161 -4.36 12.16 3.72
N PHE A 162 -4.61 13.14 4.59
CA PHE A 162 -5.40 12.99 5.82
C PHE A 162 -6.88 13.40 5.65
N SER A 163 -7.30 13.79 4.44
CA SER A 163 -8.68 14.20 4.17
C SER A 163 -9.60 12.98 4.01
N GLY A 164 -10.88 13.24 3.70
CA GLY A 164 -11.85 12.17 3.44
C GLY A 164 -11.99 11.22 4.62
N ALA A 165 -12.08 11.73 5.86
CA ALA A 165 -12.10 10.92 7.09
C ALA A 165 -10.92 9.95 7.22
N LEU A 166 -9.71 10.41 6.88
CA LEU A 166 -8.45 9.64 6.97
C LEU A 166 -8.38 8.43 6.05
N HIS A 167 -9.34 8.25 5.14
CA HIS A 167 -9.40 7.07 4.28
C HIS A 167 -8.08 6.84 3.55
N PRO A 168 -7.46 7.82 2.85
CA PRO A 168 -6.22 7.55 2.12
C PRO A 168 -5.06 7.08 3.01
N PHE A 169 -4.95 7.63 4.22
CA PHE A 169 -3.97 7.20 5.21
C PHE A 169 -4.23 5.77 5.70
N LEU A 170 -5.48 5.44 6.06
CA LEU A 170 -5.88 4.11 6.55
C LEU A 170 -5.63 3.05 5.49
N HIS A 171 -6.01 3.38 4.28
CA HIS A 171 -5.75 2.63 3.07
C HIS A 171 -4.24 2.31 2.95
N VAL A 172 -3.34 3.31 2.90
CA VAL A 172 -1.87 3.07 2.88
C VAL A 172 -1.37 2.25 4.09
N GLY A 173 -1.90 2.49 5.29
CA GLY A 173 -1.51 1.76 6.49
C GLY A 173 -1.81 0.27 6.40
N VAL A 174 -3.00 -0.08 5.91
CA VAL A 174 -3.39 -1.47 5.67
C VAL A 174 -2.50 -2.12 4.61
N SER A 175 -1.87 -1.36 3.68
CA SER A 175 -0.92 -1.92 2.68
C SER A 175 0.29 -2.49 3.36
N ILE A 176 0.85 -1.65 4.22
CA ILE A 176 2.16 -1.86 4.82
C ILE A 176 2.06 -3.00 5.83
N VAL A 177 1.00 -3.01 6.63
CA VAL A 177 0.73 -4.10 7.56
C VAL A 177 0.64 -5.43 6.80
N TYR A 178 -0.04 -5.46 5.66
CA TYR A 178 -0.18 -6.69 4.88
C TYR A 178 1.12 -7.11 4.16
N GLU A 179 1.97 -6.17 3.74
CA GLU A 179 3.30 -6.47 3.20
C GLU A 179 4.20 -7.14 4.25
N SER A 180 4.23 -6.59 5.46
CA SER A 180 5.06 -7.11 6.57
C SER A 180 4.66 -8.54 6.99
N ALA A 181 3.37 -8.87 6.91
CA ALA A 181 2.87 -10.23 7.17
C ALA A 181 3.39 -11.26 6.15
N ARG A 182 3.71 -10.85 4.91
CA ARG A 182 4.22 -11.77 3.87
C ARG A 182 5.70 -12.06 4.00
N GLU A 183 6.49 -11.13 4.53
CA GLU A 183 7.91 -11.37 4.82
C GLU A 183 8.09 -12.45 5.89
N ALA A 184 7.15 -12.52 6.84
CA ALA A 184 7.13 -13.57 7.85
C ALA A 184 6.83 -14.98 7.27
N ASP A 185 6.11 -15.08 6.15
CA ASP A 185 5.69 -16.35 5.54
C ASP A 185 6.67 -16.89 4.46
N GLY A 186 7.83 -16.24 4.26
CA GLY A 186 8.92 -16.78 3.43
C GLY A 186 8.68 -16.83 1.92
N ALA A 187 7.64 -16.19 1.40
CA ALA A 187 7.34 -16.14 -0.04
C ALA A 187 8.19 -15.07 -0.77
N LEU A 188 9.49 -15.34 -0.92
CA LEU A 188 10.40 -14.55 -1.75
C LEU A 188 10.39 -15.09 -3.19
N SER A 189 9.61 -14.49 -4.09
CA SER A 189 9.89 -14.59 -5.53
C SER A 189 10.12 -13.21 -6.13
N SER A 190 11.20 -13.12 -6.90
CA SER A 190 11.75 -11.93 -7.56
C SER A 190 10.86 -11.36 -8.68
N GLU A 191 9.74 -12.00 -9.00
CA GLU A 191 8.77 -11.53 -10.00
C GLU A 191 7.81 -10.44 -9.50
N TRP A 192 7.85 -10.07 -8.20
CA TRP A 192 6.78 -9.27 -7.58
C TRP A 192 7.09 -7.79 -7.28
N ASN A 193 8.22 -7.23 -7.74
CA ASN A 193 8.51 -5.80 -7.57
C ASN A 193 7.49 -4.87 -8.28
N LEU A 194 6.76 -5.36 -9.29
CA LEU A 194 5.68 -4.63 -9.97
C LEU A 194 4.33 -4.67 -9.23
N ARG A 195 4.19 -5.56 -8.24
CA ARG A 195 2.92 -5.89 -7.58
C ARG A 195 2.89 -5.50 -6.09
N LYS A 196 3.99 -4.96 -5.56
CA LYS A 196 4.06 -4.10 -4.35
C LYS A 196 3.15 -2.85 -4.44
N ILE A 197 2.61 -2.60 -5.63
CA ILE A 197 2.23 -1.28 -6.12
C ILE A 197 0.72 -1.21 -6.31
N ALA A 198 0.11 -2.24 -6.93
CA ALA A 198 -1.34 -2.32 -7.24
C ALA A 198 -2.26 -1.95 -6.05
N TRP A 199 -1.80 -2.25 -4.84
CA TRP A 199 -2.55 -2.09 -3.61
C TRP A 199 -2.40 -0.67 -3.01
N LEU A 200 -1.18 -0.18 -2.80
CA LEU A 200 -0.89 1.22 -2.44
C LEU A 200 -1.53 2.22 -3.40
N LEU A 201 -1.74 1.78 -4.64
CA LEU A 201 -2.36 2.59 -5.66
C LEU A 201 -3.82 2.89 -5.35
N LYS A 202 -4.68 1.96 -4.87
CA LYS A 202 -6.15 2.23 -4.73
C LYS A 202 -6.48 3.42 -3.83
N ASP A 203 -5.47 3.75 -3.05
CA ASP A 203 -5.50 4.36 -1.76
C ASP A 203 -4.94 5.79 -1.83
N TRP A 204 -3.88 5.95 -2.62
CA TRP A 204 -3.42 7.24 -3.12
C TRP A 204 -4.41 7.92 -4.09
N ARG A 205 -5.23 7.13 -4.79
CA ARG A 205 -6.17 7.62 -5.83
C ARG A 205 -7.38 8.43 -5.28
N CYS A 206 -7.62 8.36 -3.97
CA CYS A 206 -8.66 9.13 -3.27
C CYS A 206 -8.11 10.42 -2.60
N VAL A 207 -6.79 10.63 -2.64
CA VAL A 207 -6.11 11.84 -2.15
C VAL A 207 -6.38 13.04 -3.07
N LEU A 208 -6.84 12.81 -4.29
CA LEU A 208 -6.72 13.79 -5.37
C LEU A 208 -8.03 14.55 -5.52
#